data_AF-A0A7K0WSW0-F1
#
_entry.id   AF-A0A7K0WSW0-F1
#
_cell.length_a   1.000
_cell.length_b   1.000
_cell.length_c   1.000
_cell.angle_alpha   90.00
_cell.angle_beta   90.00
_cell.angle_gamma   90.00
#
_symmetry.space_group_name_H-M   'P 1'
#
loop_
_entity.id
_entity.type
_entity.pdbx_description
1 polymer ?
#
loop_
_entity_poly.entity_id
_entity_poly.type
_entity_poly.pdbx_seq_one_letter_code
_entity_poly.pdbx_strand_id
1 'polypeptide(L)' 'MRVLLFTGKGGVGKTTTAAATALRIAEQGQRVIVTSADPAHSLSD' A
#
# COMPACT_ATOMS: atom_id res chain seq x y z
N MET A 1 3.75 3.28 16.98
CA MET A 1 3.56 2.54 15.71
C MET A 1 2.32 3.10 15.02
N ARG A 2 2.41 3.58 13.76
CA ARG A 2 1.25 4.04 12.97
C ARG A 2 0.97 3.02 11.88
N VAL A 3 -0.31 2.73 11.63
CA VAL A 3 -0.75 1.77 10.61
C VAL A 3 -1.82 2.43 9.74
N LEU A 4 -1.69 2.30 8.43
CA LEU A 4 -2.69 2.72 7.44
C LEU A 4 -3.26 1.46 6.79
N LEU A 5 -4.57 1.25 6.88
CA LEU A 5 -5.25 0.10 6.31
C LEU A 5 -6.06 0.51 5.08
N PHE A 6 -5.77 -0.11 3.94
CA PHE A 6 -6.51 0.07 2.69
C PHE A 6 -7.46 -1.10 2.49
N THR A 7 -8.76 -0.87 2.63
CA THR A 7 -9.82 -1.89 2.52
C THR A 7 -10.88 -1.48 1.48
N GLY A 8 -11.68 -2.45 1.03
CA GLY A 8 -12.67 -2.28 -0.04
C GLY A 8 -12.78 -3.50 -0.94
N LYS A 9 -13.78 -3.50 -1.83
CA LYS A 9 -14.06 -4.60 -2.77
C LYS A 9 -12.87 -4.87 -3.72
N GLY A 10 -12.89 -6.00 -4.42
CA GLY A 10 -11.89 -6.31 -5.46
C GLY A 10 -11.89 -5.26 -6.57
N GLY A 11 -10.71 -4.93 -7.12
CA GLY A 11 -10.59 -4.01 -8.26
C GLY A 11 -10.75 -2.51 -7.97
N VAL A 12 -10.97 -2.09 -6.73
CA VAL A 12 -11.16 -0.65 -6.39
C VAL A 12 -9.86 0.16 -6.23
N GLY A 13 -8.70 -0.42 -6.58
CA GLY A 13 -7.41 0.29 -6.56
C GLY A 13 -6.66 0.31 -5.22
N LYS A 14 -7.01 -0.55 -4.25
CA LYS A 14 -6.38 -0.59 -2.92
C LYS A 14 -4.85 -0.68 -2.98
N THR A 15 -4.33 -1.59 -3.81
CA THR A 15 -2.90 -1.83 -3.94
C THR A 15 -2.17 -0.62 -4.52
N THR A 16 -2.74 -0.02 -5.57
CA THR A 16 -2.22 1.23 -6.17
C THR A 16 -2.16 2.35 -5.15
N THR A 17 -3.24 2.57 -4.39
CA THR A 17 -3.28 3.62 -3.37
C THR A 17 -2.32 3.35 -2.23
N ALA A 18 -2.19 2.09 -1.78
CA ALA A 18 -1.24 1.71 -0.74
C ALA A 18 0.21 1.94 -1.17
N ALA A 19 0.58 1.54 -2.39
CA ALA A 19 1.91 1.74 -2.96
C ALA A 19 2.22 3.23 -3.16
N ALA A 20 1.30 4.01 -3.75
CA ALA A 20 1.48 5.45 -3.95
C ALA A 20 1.61 6.20 -2.61
N THR A 21 0.84 5.80 -1.59
CA THR A 21 0.94 6.38 -0.25
C THR A 21 2.29 6.07 0.38
N ALA A 22 2.76 4.83 0.29
CA ALA A 22 4.08 4.44 0.80
C ALA A 22 5.21 5.18 0.09
N LEU A 23 5.16 5.31 -1.24
CA LEU A 23 6.13 6.08 -2.00
C LEU A 23 6.20 7.53 -1.51
N ARG A 24 5.04 8.19 -1.37
CA ARG A 24 4.98 9.58 -0.88
C ARG A 24 5.54 9.74 0.54
N ILE A 25 5.30 8.77 1.42
CA ILE A 25 5.86 8.77 2.77
C ILE A 25 7.39 8.62 2.73
N ALA A 26 7.89 7.73 1.87
CA ALA A 26 9.33 7.54 1.68
C ALA A 26 10.02 8.80 1.12
N GLU A 27 9.39 9.47 0.14
CA GLU A 27 9.87 10.74 -0.43
C GLU A 27 9.96 11.87 0.62
N GLN A 28 9.15 11.79 1.68
CA GLN A 28 9.22 12.72 2.82
C GLN A 28 10.34 12.37 3.83
N GLY A 29 11.21 11.42 3.49
CA GLY A 29 12.33 10.99 4.34
C GLY A 29 11.91 10.06 5.49
N GLN A 30 10.69 9.52 5.47
CA GLN A 30 10.22 8.61 6.51
C GLN A 30 10.47 7.15 6.11
N ARG A 31 10.76 6.31 7.11
CA ARG A 31 10.80 4.86 6.91
C ARG A 31 9.38 4.30 6.90
N VAL A 32 9.04 3.57 5.85
CA VAL A 32 7.73 2.97 5.63
C VAL A 32 7.88 1.58 5.03
N ILE A 33 6.94 0.70 5.36
CA ILE A 33 6.81 -0.63 4.77
C ILE A 33 5.40 -0.71 4.21
N VAL A 34 5.29 -1.16 2.96
CA VAL A 34 4.02 -1.52 2.33
C VAL A 34 3.96 -3.04 2.22
N THR A 35 2.82 -3.62 2.59
CA THR A 35 2.59 -5.06 2.50
C THR A 35 1.19 -5.31 1.95
N SER A 36 1.06 -6.36 1.14
CA SER A 36 -0.24 -6.89 0.72
C SER A 36 -0.57 -8.12 1.56
N ALA A 37 -1.82 -8.24 1.97
CA ALA A 37 -2.38 -9.48 2.53
C ALA A 37 -3.30 -10.20 1.52
N ASP A 38 -3.43 -9.65 0.31
CA ASP A 38 -4.17 -10.28 -0.78
C ASP A 38 -3.34 -11.45 -1.32
N PRO A 39 -3.92 -12.65 -1.50
CA PRO A 39 -3.24 -13.76 -2.18
C PRO A 39 -2.89 -13.42 -3.63
N ALA A 40 -3.55 -12.45 -4.26
CA ALA A 40 -3.13 -11.92 -5.56
C ALA A 40 -1.83 -11.12 -5.39
N HIS A 41 -0.80 -11.44 -6.19
CA HIS A 41 0.52 -10.80 -6.18
C HIS A 41 0.54 -9.34 -6.70
N SER A 42 -0.60 -8.65 -6.68
CA SER A 42 -0.85 -7.35 -7.31
C SER A 42 -0.01 -6.18 -6.82
N LEU A 43 0.83 -6.37 -5.79
CA LEU A 43 1.78 -5.36 -5.33
C LEU A 43 3.11 -5.42 -6.09
N SER A 44 3.46 -6.59 -6.62
CA SER A 44 4.70 -6.79 -7.40
C SER A 44 4.45 -6.84 -8.90
N ASP A 45 3.20 -7.00 -9.33
CA ASP A 45 2.78 -6.96 -10.73
C ASP A 45 2.93 -5.54 -11.31
#